data_AF-A0A8B6GYS3-F1
#
_entry.id   AF-A0A8B6GYS3-F1
#
_cell.length_a   1.000
_cell.length_b   1.000
_cell.length_c   1.000
_cell.angle_alpha   90.00
_cell.angle_beta   90.00
_cell.angle_gamma   90.00
#
_symmetry.space_group_name_H-M   'P 1'
#
loop_
_entity.id
_entity.type
_entity.pdbx_description
1 polymer ?
#
loop_
_entity_poly.entity_id
_entity_poly.type
_entity_poly.pdbx_seq_one_letter_code
_entity_poly.pdbx_strand_id
1 'polypeptide(L)'
;VEDAFSATSKVMTVSFHKYLTGFFPGTGSLDDIGIGKGQYYTVNVPLLDGIKDTEFTPLVCRILNKVKETFRPEVVVCQCGADGLAGDPMESFNLTHKGLGKCLYFLLQWNLPTLVLGGGGYNLSNTARCWAFLTALATGKQIPTEIPDHEYFIEYGPDYELEVYPGNRKNHNTAHYLRQVYGAVLNNISKICTKKC
;
A
#
# COMPACT_ATOMS: atom_id res chain seq x y z
N VAL A 1 14.02 -3.43 1.59
CA VAL A 1 13.98 -3.29 0.12
C VAL A 1 14.61 -1.97 -0.29
N GLU A 2 14.18 -0.86 0.30
CA GLU A 2 14.77 0.47 0.08
C GLU A 2 16.30 0.49 0.19
N ASP A 3 16.88 0.09 1.32
CA ASP A 3 18.34 0.09 1.51
C ASP A 3 19.12 -0.64 0.43
N ALA A 4 18.59 -1.76 -0.07
CA ALA A 4 19.24 -2.56 -1.10
C ALA A 4 19.31 -1.83 -2.46
N PHE A 5 18.42 -0.87 -2.70
CA PHE A 5 18.27 -0.17 -3.98
C PHE A 5 18.44 1.35 -3.88
N SER A 6 18.65 1.92 -2.69
CA SER A 6 18.71 3.37 -2.45
C SER A 6 19.79 4.09 -3.27
N ALA A 7 20.82 3.37 -3.71
CA ALA A 7 21.92 3.91 -4.52
C ALA A 7 21.74 3.77 -6.05
N THR A 8 20.65 3.16 -6.54
CA THR A 8 20.44 2.89 -7.97
C THR A 8 19.18 3.57 -8.52
N SER A 9 19.25 4.01 -9.77
CA SER A 9 18.08 4.50 -10.53
C SER A 9 17.33 3.41 -11.29
N LYS A 10 17.80 2.15 -11.21
CA LYS A 10 17.19 1.02 -11.93
C LYS A 10 15.98 0.43 -11.23
N VAL A 11 15.85 0.66 -9.93
CA VAL A 11 14.72 0.20 -9.12
C VAL A 11 14.20 1.40 -8.35
N MET A 12 12.91 1.67 -8.50
CA MET A 12 12.21 2.66 -7.68
C MET A 12 11.45 1.95 -6.56
N THR A 13 11.63 2.41 -5.32
CA THR A 13 10.83 1.94 -4.19
C THR A 13 9.78 2.99 -3.85
N VAL A 14 8.52 2.56 -3.69
CA VAL A 14 7.41 3.42 -3.29
C VAL A 14 6.75 2.79 -2.08
N SER A 15 6.77 3.49 -0.94
CA SER A 15 6.29 2.96 0.34
C SER A 15 5.24 3.88 0.95
N PHE A 16 4.09 3.31 1.33
CA PHE A 16 3.03 3.98 2.08
C PHE A 16 2.95 3.32 3.45
N HIS A 17 3.28 4.05 4.51
CA HIS A 17 3.46 3.45 5.83
C HIS A 17 3.17 4.44 6.95
N LYS A 18 2.84 3.90 8.13
CA LYS A 18 2.78 4.70 9.35
C LYS A 18 4.17 5.20 9.70
N TYR A 19 4.32 6.49 9.94
CA TYR A 19 5.57 7.10 10.37
C TYR A 19 5.32 8.04 11.55
N LEU A 20 5.68 7.55 12.74
CA LEU A 20 5.58 8.25 14.01
C LEU A 20 6.75 7.83 14.90
N THR A 21 7.16 8.72 15.80
CA THR A 21 8.22 8.43 16.78
C THR A 21 7.90 7.15 17.54
N GLY A 22 8.85 6.20 17.54
CA GLY A 22 8.71 4.91 18.22
C GLY A 22 7.98 3.83 17.41
N PHE A 23 7.48 4.13 16.20
CA PHE A 23 6.92 3.10 15.32
C PHE A 23 8.03 2.44 14.49
N PHE A 24 8.07 1.11 14.49
CA PHE A 24 9.03 0.33 13.73
C PHE A 24 8.84 0.51 12.22
N PRO A 25 9.92 0.59 11.41
CA PRO A 25 11.33 0.49 11.77
C PRO A 25 11.99 1.83 12.14
N GLY A 26 11.25 2.94 12.11
CA GLY A 26 11.77 4.29 12.39
C GLY A 26 12.42 4.99 11.20
N THR A 27 12.32 4.45 9.99
CA THR A 27 12.81 5.04 8.72
C THR A 27 11.64 5.37 7.78
N GLY A 28 11.93 5.93 6.60
CA GLY A 28 10.89 6.27 5.61
C GLY A 28 10.29 7.68 5.77
N SER A 29 11.08 8.64 6.25
CA SER A 29 10.63 10.04 6.30
C SER A 29 10.46 10.62 4.89
N LEU A 30 9.83 11.81 4.78
CA LEU A 30 9.74 12.53 3.49
C LEU A 30 11.11 12.92 2.90
N ASP A 31 12.13 13.03 3.74
CA ASP A 31 13.48 13.41 3.35
C ASP A 31 14.32 12.21 2.92
N ASP A 32 13.83 10.98 3.16
CA ASP A 32 14.46 9.76 2.71
C ASP A 32 14.14 9.49 1.23
N ILE A 33 15.03 10.02 0.38
CA ILE A 33 14.87 10.08 -1.08
C ILE A 33 15.94 9.28 -1.83
N GLY A 34 16.67 8.40 -1.13
CA GLY A 34 17.78 7.64 -1.73
C GLY A 34 19.07 8.46 -1.87
N ILE A 35 20.13 7.82 -2.34
CA ILE A 35 21.49 8.35 -2.34
C ILE A 35 22.17 8.21 -3.69
N GLY A 36 23.14 9.08 -3.99
CA GLY A 36 23.94 9.02 -5.22
C GLY A 36 23.07 8.94 -6.47
N LYS A 37 23.22 7.87 -7.27
CA LYS A 37 22.44 7.67 -8.50
C LYS A 37 20.97 7.31 -8.25
N GLY A 38 20.63 6.83 -7.06
CA GLY A 38 19.26 6.50 -6.65
C GLY A 38 18.52 7.67 -6.01
N GLN A 39 19.12 8.86 -5.93
CA GLN A 39 18.44 10.05 -5.42
C GLN A 39 17.17 10.35 -6.25
N TYR A 40 16.05 10.56 -5.56
CA TYR A 40 14.68 10.68 -6.06
C TYR A 40 14.03 9.38 -6.58
N TYR A 41 14.72 8.24 -6.55
CA TYR A 41 14.16 6.92 -6.88
C TYR A 41 13.66 6.16 -5.64
N THR A 42 13.83 6.73 -4.45
CA THR A 42 13.13 6.30 -3.25
C THR A 42 11.99 7.26 -2.96
N VAL A 43 10.76 6.74 -2.88
CA VAL A 43 9.55 7.50 -2.63
C VAL A 43 8.89 7.00 -1.35
N ASN A 44 9.01 7.77 -0.29
CA ASN A 44 8.36 7.50 0.99
C ASN A 44 7.13 8.40 1.19
N VAL A 45 6.03 7.78 1.61
CA VAL A 45 4.75 8.43 1.89
C VAL A 45 4.38 8.16 3.36
N PRO A 46 4.91 8.98 4.28
CA PRO A 46 4.62 8.83 5.71
C PRO A 46 3.17 9.23 6.00
N LEU A 47 2.49 8.38 6.77
CA LEU A 47 1.09 8.53 7.17
C LEU A 47 0.95 8.42 8.68
N LEU A 48 -0.17 8.93 9.19
CA LEU A 48 -0.55 8.89 10.60
C LEU A 48 -1.60 7.80 10.85
N ASP A 49 -1.93 7.60 12.13
CA ASP A 49 -2.90 6.60 12.54
C ASP A 49 -4.30 6.77 11.93
N GLY A 50 -4.95 5.63 11.70
CA GLY A 50 -6.37 5.55 11.38
C GLY A 50 -6.76 6.05 10.00
N ILE A 51 -5.83 6.16 9.04
CA ILE A 51 -6.19 6.45 7.65
C ILE A 51 -7.22 5.43 7.13
N LYS A 52 -8.22 5.92 6.40
CA LYS A 52 -9.31 5.10 5.84
C LYS A 52 -9.19 5.02 4.32
N ASP A 53 -9.94 4.09 3.73
CA ASP A 53 -9.96 3.87 2.28
C ASP A 53 -10.24 5.15 1.48
N THR A 54 -11.08 6.05 2.01
CA THR A 54 -11.50 7.31 1.38
C THR A 54 -10.34 8.27 1.14
N GLU A 55 -9.33 8.26 2.01
CA GLU A 55 -8.12 9.07 1.87
C GLU A 55 -6.97 8.27 1.24
N PHE A 56 -6.80 7.02 1.66
CA PHE A 56 -5.67 6.18 1.26
C PHE A 56 -5.69 5.85 -0.23
N THR A 57 -6.82 5.34 -0.73
CA THR A 57 -6.92 4.85 -2.12
C THR A 57 -6.63 5.96 -3.13
N PRO A 58 -7.26 7.15 -3.05
CA PRO A 58 -6.99 8.21 -4.02
C PRO A 58 -5.56 8.75 -3.92
N LEU A 59 -4.98 8.80 -2.71
CA LEU A 59 -3.59 9.23 -2.52
C LEU A 59 -2.62 8.27 -3.21
N VAL A 60 -2.77 6.97 -2.98
CA VAL A 60 -1.97 5.91 -3.60
C VAL A 60 -2.07 5.99 -5.12
N CYS A 61 -3.28 5.98 -5.69
CA CYS A 61 -3.47 6.01 -7.13
C CYS A 61 -2.86 7.26 -7.79
N ARG A 62 -2.97 8.44 -7.16
CA ARG A 62 -2.40 9.68 -7.71
C ARG A 62 -0.87 9.66 -7.71
N ILE A 63 -0.25 9.22 -6.62
CA ILE A 63 1.22 9.12 -6.52
C ILE A 63 1.73 8.07 -7.51
N LEU A 64 1.08 6.90 -7.56
CA LEU A 64 1.45 5.84 -8.50
C LEU A 64 1.26 6.27 -9.96
N ASN A 65 0.24 7.06 -10.29
CA ASN A 65 0.10 7.62 -11.63
C ASN A 65 1.33 8.48 -12.01
N LYS A 66 1.79 9.34 -11.10
CA LYS A 66 2.99 10.15 -11.33
C LYS A 66 4.25 9.29 -11.47
N VAL A 67 4.36 8.25 -10.64
CA VAL A 67 5.46 7.26 -10.74
C VAL A 67 5.46 6.61 -12.11
N LYS A 68 4.32 6.14 -12.62
CA LYS A 68 4.20 5.53 -13.95
C LYS A 68 4.68 6.48 -15.05
N GLU A 69 4.22 7.73 -15.02
CA GLU A 69 4.60 8.75 -16.01
C GLU A 69 6.11 9.05 -16.01
N THR A 70 6.71 9.08 -14.82
CA THR A 70 8.07 9.58 -14.64
C THR A 70 9.10 8.45 -14.73
N PHE A 71 8.93 7.40 -13.94
CA PHE A 71 9.84 6.26 -13.86
C PHE A 71 9.69 5.30 -15.04
N ARG A 72 8.47 5.16 -15.59
CA ARG A 72 8.14 4.25 -16.70
C ARG A 72 8.65 2.81 -16.44
N PRO A 73 8.16 2.15 -15.37
CA PRO A 73 8.58 0.80 -15.04
C PRO A 73 8.22 -0.20 -16.14
N GLU A 74 9.05 -1.23 -16.28
CA GLU A 74 8.80 -2.37 -17.17
C GLU A 74 8.19 -3.56 -16.42
N VAL A 75 8.40 -3.65 -15.10
CA VAL A 75 7.91 -4.70 -14.20
C VAL A 75 7.48 -4.06 -12.89
N VAL A 76 6.45 -4.62 -12.25
CA VAL A 76 5.97 -4.21 -10.92
C VAL A 76 6.15 -5.35 -9.92
N VAL A 77 6.67 -5.05 -8.74
CA VAL A 77 6.58 -5.92 -7.56
C VAL A 77 5.71 -5.21 -6.54
N CYS A 78 4.53 -5.77 -6.26
CA CYS A 78 3.55 -5.19 -5.35
C CYS A 78 3.48 -6.02 -4.08
N GLN A 79 3.94 -5.45 -2.97
CA GLN A 79 3.80 -6.04 -1.64
C GLN A 79 2.43 -5.62 -1.07
N CYS A 80 1.59 -6.59 -0.75
CA CYS A 80 0.22 -6.39 -0.29
C CYS A 80 0.09 -6.76 1.20
N GLY A 81 0.81 -6.03 2.06
CA GLY A 81 0.68 -6.17 3.51
C GLY A 81 -0.77 -5.94 3.97
N ALA A 82 -1.24 -6.80 4.86
CA ALA A 82 -2.58 -6.78 5.45
C ALA A 82 -2.59 -6.19 6.88
N ASP A 83 -1.45 -5.77 7.42
CA ASP A 83 -1.32 -5.17 8.77
C ASP A 83 -1.86 -3.73 8.88
N GLY A 84 -2.21 -3.11 7.75
CA GLY A 84 -2.99 -1.87 7.71
C GLY A 84 -4.51 -2.07 7.81
N LEU A 85 -5.00 -3.31 7.82
CA LEU A 85 -6.44 -3.58 7.91
C LEU A 85 -7.01 -3.21 9.27
N ALA A 86 -8.28 -2.82 9.26
CA ALA A 86 -9.05 -2.68 10.47
C ALA A 86 -9.06 -4.02 11.27
N GLY A 87 -8.90 -3.90 12.58
CA GLY A 87 -8.81 -5.06 13.48
C GLY A 87 -7.45 -5.76 13.53
N ASP A 88 -6.43 -5.24 12.84
CA ASP A 88 -5.06 -5.74 13.00
C ASP A 88 -4.44 -5.29 14.35
N PRO A 89 -3.73 -6.19 15.07
CA PRO A 89 -3.03 -5.88 16.32
C PRO A 89 -1.98 -4.77 16.26
N MET A 90 -1.46 -4.40 15.07
CA MET A 90 -0.55 -3.26 14.93
C MET A 90 -1.24 -1.92 15.13
N GLU A 91 -2.57 -1.90 15.05
CA GLU A 91 -3.41 -0.73 15.31
C GLU A 91 -3.03 0.54 14.53
N SER A 92 -2.41 0.36 13.35
CA SER A 92 -1.85 1.45 12.55
C SER A 92 -2.94 2.20 11.78
N PHE A 93 -3.55 1.55 10.80
CA PHE A 93 -4.53 2.15 9.89
C PHE A 93 -5.95 1.65 10.19
N ASN A 94 -6.89 2.03 9.32
CA ASN A 94 -8.29 1.61 9.39
C ASN A 94 -8.80 1.27 7.98
N LEU A 95 -8.02 0.48 7.25
CA LEU A 95 -8.30 0.11 5.87
C LEU A 95 -9.19 -1.13 5.80
N THR A 96 -9.86 -1.29 4.67
CA THR A 96 -10.52 -2.54 4.29
C THR A 96 -9.77 -3.24 3.17
N HIS A 97 -10.04 -4.54 3.02
CA HIS A 97 -9.61 -5.33 1.87
C HIS A 97 -10.03 -4.70 0.52
N LYS A 98 -11.17 -4.00 0.46
CA LYS A 98 -11.62 -3.27 -0.75
C LYS A 98 -10.77 -2.04 -1.05
N GLY A 99 -10.33 -1.31 -0.02
CA GLY A 99 -9.40 -0.19 -0.19
C GLY A 99 -8.08 -0.65 -0.81
N LEU A 100 -7.47 -1.69 -0.23
CA LEU A 100 -6.25 -2.30 -0.77
C LEU A 100 -6.47 -2.89 -2.17
N GLY A 101 -7.61 -3.54 -2.41
CA GLY A 101 -7.95 -4.10 -3.72
C GLY A 101 -8.11 -3.06 -4.81
N LYS A 102 -8.62 -1.87 -4.50
CA LYS A 102 -8.66 -0.76 -5.48
C LYS A 102 -7.25 -0.29 -5.86
N CYS A 103 -6.32 -0.24 -4.91
CA CYS A 103 -4.92 0.09 -5.19
C CYS A 103 -4.26 -0.98 -6.08
N LEU A 104 -4.44 -2.26 -5.76
CA LEU A 104 -3.93 -3.37 -6.57
C LEU A 104 -4.55 -3.36 -7.97
N TYR A 105 -5.87 -3.19 -8.06
CA TYR A 105 -6.58 -3.11 -9.35
C TYR A 105 -6.00 -2.00 -10.23
N PHE A 106 -5.78 -0.80 -9.65
CA PHE A 106 -5.18 0.33 -10.36
C PHE A 106 -3.78 0.00 -10.92
N LEU A 107 -2.94 -0.69 -10.13
CA LEU A 107 -1.63 -1.16 -10.60
C LEU A 107 -1.75 -2.18 -11.73
N LEU A 108 -2.68 -3.14 -11.62
CA LEU A 108 -2.88 -4.17 -12.64
C LEU A 108 -3.39 -3.58 -13.97
N GLN A 109 -4.12 -2.45 -13.94
CA GLN A 109 -4.50 -1.71 -15.16
C GLN A 109 -3.30 -1.16 -15.94
N TRP A 110 -2.08 -1.22 -15.39
CA TRP A 110 -0.90 -0.83 -16.14
C TRP A 110 -0.49 -1.86 -17.19
N ASN A 111 -1.05 -3.07 -17.14
CA ASN A 111 -0.77 -4.17 -18.08
C ASN A 111 0.73 -4.50 -18.17
N LEU A 112 1.43 -4.44 -17.03
CA LEU A 112 2.83 -4.82 -16.89
C LEU A 112 2.94 -6.18 -16.17
N PRO A 113 4.02 -6.96 -16.43
CA PRO A 113 4.37 -8.09 -15.58
C PRO A 113 4.38 -7.66 -14.11
N THR A 114 3.52 -8.29 -13.31
CA THR A 114 3.30 -7.90 -11.91
C THR A 114 3.46 -9.11 -11.00
N LEU A 115 4.44 -9.05 -10.09
CA LEU A 115 4.58 -9.99 -8.99
C LEU A 115 3.84 -9.45 -7.78
N VAL A 116 2.82 -10.16 -7.32
CA VAL A 116 2.05 -9.83 -6.11
C VAL A 116 2.56 -10.67 -4.95
N LEU A 117 2.93 -10.02 -3.84
CA LEU A 117 3.47 -10.65 -2.63
C LEU A 117 2.57 -10.35 -1.43
N GLY A 118 2.61 -11.20 -0.41
CA GLY A 118 1.99 -10.94 0.90
C GLY A 118 2.86 -9.99 1.75
N GLY A 119 2.95 -10.26 3.06
CA GLY A 119 3.83 -9.60 4.02
C GLY A 119 3.21 -9.56 5.41
N GLY A 120 3.28 -8.42 6.11
CA GLY A 120 2.64 -8.26 7.43
C GLY A 120 1.12 -8.47 7.36
N GLY A 121 0.52 -8.87 8.48
CA GLY A 121 -0.89 -9.24 8.60
C GLY A 121 -1.07 -10.17 9.80
N TYR A 122 -1.47 -9.59 10.94
CA TYR A 122 -1.36 -10.24 12.24
C TYR A 122 -2.73 -10.57 12.85
N ASN A 123 -3.81 -10.06 12.28
CA ASN A 123 -5.12 -10.70 12.35
C ASN A 123 -5.21 -11.75 11.22
N LEU A 124 -5.07 -13.03 11.58
CA LEU A 124 -4.95 -14.12 10.59
C LEU A 124 -6.18 -14.26 9.70
N SER A 125 -7.39 -14.24 10.28
CA SER A 125 -8.63 -14.35 9.52
C SER A 125 -8.83 -13.17 8.57
N ASN A 126 -8.55 -11.94 9.01
CA ASN A 126 -8.64 -10.76 8.12
C ASN A 126 -7.56 -10.76 7.04
N THR A 127 -6.37 -11.27 7.35
CA THR A 127 -5.29 -11.45 6.36
C THR A 127 -5.71 -12.45 5.29
N ALA A 128 -6.29 -13.59 5.69
CA ALA A 128 -6.81 -14.60 4.77
C ALA A 128 -7.96 -14.05 3.91
N ARG A 129 -8.93 -13.33 4.50
CA ARG A 129 -9.99 -12.63 3.76
C ARG A 129 -9.41 -11.70 2.70
N CYS A 130 -8.45 -10.86 3.10
CA CYS A 130 -7.86 -9.88 2.22
C CYS A 130 -7.12 -10.54 1.06
N TRP A 131 -6.22 -11.49 1.32
CA TRP A 131 -5.44 -12.13 0.26
C TRP A 131 -6.29 -13.02 -0.65
N ALA A 132 -7.34 -13.67 -0.15
CA ALA A 132 -8.32 -14.37 -0.99
C ALA A 132 -9.02 -13.39 -1.95
N PHE A 133 -9.49 -12.24 -1.43
CA PHE A 133 -10.10 -11.18 -2.23
C PHE A 133 -9.13 -10.61 -3.28
N LEU A 134 -7.89 -10.29 -2.89
CA LEU A 134 -6.88 -9.76 -3.81
C LEU A 134 -6.51 -10.77 -4.91
N THR A 135 -6.50 -12.07 -4.59
CA THR A 135 -6.25 -13.15 -5.55
C THR A 135 -7.39 -13.26 -6.57
N ALA A 136 -8.64 -13.22 -6.11
CA ALA A 136 -9.80 -13.20 -7.00
C ALA A 136 -9.77 -11.98 -7.93
N LEU A 137 -9.47 -10.81 -7.37
CA LEU A 137 -9.32 -9.56 -8.13
C LEU A 137 -8.20 -9.66 -9.19
N ALA A 138 -7.02 -10.18 -8.82
CA ALA A 138 -5.90 -10.32 -9.74
C ALA A 138 -6.14 -11.35 -10.86
N THR A 139 -6.98 -12.35 -10.60
CA THR A 139 -7.34 -13.40 -11.58
C THR A 139 -8.63 -13.07 -12.36
N GLY A 140 -9.23 -11.90 -12.14
CA GLY A 140 -10.47 -11.48 -12.80
C GLY A 140 -11.68 -12.34 -12.41
N LYS A 141 -11.63 -12.98 -11.24
CA LYS A 141 -12.72 -13.80 -10.69
C LYS A 141 -13.56 -13.00 -9.72
N GLN A 142 -14.86 -13.28 -9.74
CA GLN A 142 -15.77 -12.86 -8.67
C GLN A 142 -15.94 -14.04 -7.72
N ILE A 143 -15.86 -13.77 -6.42
CA ILE A 143 -16.08 -14.76 -5.36
C ILE A 143 -17.24 -14.28 -4.48
N PRO A 144 -18.04 -15.20 -3.92
CA PRO A 144 -19.13 -14.83 -3.03
C PRO A 144 -18.60 -14.19 -1.73
N THR A 145 -19.48 -13.45 -1.06
CA THR A 145 -19.18 -12.87 0.26
C THR A 145 -19.13 -13.95 1.34
N GLU A 146 -19.94 -15.00 1.24
CA GLU A 146 -19.97 -16.10 2.20
C GLU A 146 -18.66 -16.91 2.16
N ILE A 147 -18.06 -17.14 3.32
CA ILE A 147 -16.88 -18.00 3.45
C ILE A 147 -17.32 -19.45 3.25
N PRO A 148 -16.71 -20.22 2.33
CA PRO A 148 -17.04 -21.63 2.16
C PRO A 148 -16.56 -22.46 3.35
N ASP A 149 -17.25 -23.56 3.64
CA ASP A 149 -16.83 -24.51 4.67
C ASP A 149 -15.41 -25.06 4.39
N HIS A 150 -14.58 -25.07 5.43
CA HIS A 150 -13.20 -25.54 5.41
C HIS A 150 -12.67 -25.72 6.85
N GLU A 151 -11.47 -26.31 7.01
CA GLU A 151 -10.85 -26.61 8.31
C GLU A 151 -10.89 -25.46 9.33
N TYR A 152 -10.62 -24.23 8.89
CA TYR A 152 -10.60 -23.03 9.75
C TYR A 152 -11.90 -22.21 9.78
N PHE A 153 -13.04 -22.76 9.35
CA PHE A 153 -14.28 -21.98 9.11
C PHE A 153 -14.73 -21.18 10.33
N ILE A 154 -14.59 -21.77 11.53
CA ILE A 154 -14.98 -21.14 12.80
C ILE A 154 -14.19 -19.85 13.11
N GLU A 155 -12.96 -19.71 12.59
CA GLU A 155 -12.12 -18.51 12.77
C GLU A 155 -12.68 -17.26 12.06
N TYR A 156 -13.70 -17.43 11.22
CA TYR A 156 -14.36 -16.35 10.48
C TYR A 156 -15.64 -15.86 11.16
N GLY A 157 -15.99 -16.40 12.33
CA GLY A 157 -17.14 -15.94 13.11
C GLY A 157 -16.99 -14.49 13.60
N PRO A 158 -18.10 -13.86 14.02
CA PRO A 158 -19.45 -14.42 14.02
C PRO A 158 -20.16 -14.34 12.65
N ASP A 159 -19.63 -13.57 11.71
CA ASP A 159 -20.35 -13.22 10.47
C ASP A 159 -20.13 -14.23 9.33
N TYR A 160 -18.98 -14.94 9.33
CA TYR A 160 -18.61 -15.90 8.27
C TYR A 160 -18.59 -15.30 6.86
N GLU A 161 -18.29 -14.00 6.77
CA GLU A 161 -18.19 -13.25 5.53
C GLU A 161 -16.74 -12.87 5.20
N LEU A 162 -16.48 -12.63 3.90
CA LEU A 162 -15.22 -12.14 3.36
C LEU A 162 -14.94 -10.68 3.72
N GLU A 163 -15.98 -9.93 4.10
CA GLU A 163 -15.88 -8.51 4.35
C GLU A 163 -15.02 -8.19 5.59
N VAL A 164 -14.11 -7.24 5.42
CA VAL A 164 -13.40 -6.57 6.52
C VAL A 164 -13.98 -5.17 6.64
N TYR A 165 -14.68 -4.91 7.73
CA TYR A 165 -15.33 -3.62 7.99
C TYR A 165 -14.38 -2.62 8.64
N PRO A 166 -14.51 -1.32 8.33
CA PRO A 166 -13.75 -0.30 9.03
C PRO A 166 -14.18 -0.22 10.49
N GLY A 167 -13.22 -0.04 11.40
CA GLY A 167 -13.48 0.22 12.81
C GLY A 167 -13.79 1.70 13.10
N ASN A 168 -14.03 2.01 14.38
CA ASN A 168 -14.31 3.37 14.86
C ASN A 168 -13.05 4.21 15.15
N ARG A 169 -11.88 3.79 14.65
CA ARG A 169 -10.61 4.48 14.88
C ARG A 169 -10.63 5.89 14.27
N LYS A 170 -10.16 6.88 15.03
CA LYS A 170 -10.03 8.27 14.57
C LYS A 170 -8.96 8.36 13.48
N ASN A 171 -9.26 9.05 12.38
CA ASN A 171 -8.28 9.34 11.36
C ASN A 171 -7.48 10.60 11.74
N HIS A 172 -6.17 10.46 11.94
CA HIS A 172 -5.26 11.56 12.24
C HIS A 172 -4.68 12.25 11.00
N ASN A 173 -4.94 11.71 9.81
CA ASN A 173 -4.48 12.22 8.52
C ASN A 173 -5.41 13.33 8.03
N THR A 174 -5.24 14.54 8.56
CA THR A 174 -6.03 15.69 8.10
C THR A 174 -5.81 15.94 6.61
N ALA A 175 -6.82 16.50 5.94
CA ALA A 175 -6.69 16.85 4.53
C ALA A 175 -5.55 17.85 4.26
N HIS A 176 -5.23 18.72 5.23
CA HIS A 176 -4.07 19.61 5.13
C HIS A 176 -2.75 18.83 5.14
N TYR A 177 -2.58 17.93 6.10
CA TYR A 177 -1.39 17.07 6.21
C TYR A 177 -1.18 16.23 4.94
N LEU A 178 -2.23 15.55 4.46
CA LEU A 178 -2.14 14.74 3.25
C LEU A 178 -1.79 15.56 2.01
N ARG A 179 -2.26 16.81 1.90
CA ARG A 179 -1.86 17.72 0.82
C ARG A 179 -0.38 18.10 0.90
N GLN A 180 0.16 18.31 2.10
CA GLN A 180 1.58 18.62 2.29
C GLN A 180 2.45 17.43 1.90
N VAL A 181 2.13 16.22 2.41
CA VAL A 181 2.81 14.97 2.05
C VAL A 181 2.76 14.74 0.54
N TYR A 182 1.58 14.83 -0.06
CA TYR A 182 1.40 14.67 -1.51
C TYR A 182 2.23 15.69 -2.31
N GLY A 183 2.21 16.96 -1.92
CA GLY A 183 2.97 18.02 -2.59
C GLY A 183 4.48 17.80 -2.52
N ALA A 184 4.99 17.40 -1.36
CA ALA A 184 6.40 17.08 -1.17
C ALA A 184 6.83 15.87 -2.02
N VAL A 185 6.04 14.79 -2.00
CA VAL A 185 6.28 13.58 -2.80
C VAL A 185 6.30 13.91 -4.30
N LEU A 186 5.31 14.66 -4.80
CA LEU A 186 5.29 15.06 -6.21
C LEU A 186 6.49 15.93 -6.60
N ASN A 187 6.91 16.84 -5.74
CA ASN A 187 8.07 17.69 -5.97
C ASN A 187 9.38 16.87 -6.01
N ASN A 188 9.45 15.76 -5.28
CA ASN A 188 10.60 14.86 -5.36
C ASN A 188 10.57 14.03 -6.65
N ILE A 189 9.42 13.44 -6.99
CA ILE A 189 9.26 12.65 -8.22
C ILE A 189 9.55 13.51 -9.46
N SER A 190 9.14 14.79 -9.48
CA SER A 190 9.38 15.68 -10.63
C SER A 190 10.86 15.99 -10.90
N LYS A 191 11.75 15.77 -9.93
CA LYS A 191 13.20 15.98 -10.06
C LYS A 191 13.93 14.82 -10.74
N ILE A 192 13.23 13.71 -10.98
CA ILE A 192 13.79 12.58 -11.73
C ILE A 192 14.04 13.05 -13.17
N CYS A 193 15.30 13.32 -13.51
CA CYS A 193 15.68 13.64 -14.87
C CYS A 193 15.44 12.44 -15.78
N THR A 194 14.46 12.54 -16.68
CA THR A 194 14.33 11.64 -17.83
C THR A 194 15.41 11.94 -18.86
N LYS A 195 16.69 11.74 -18.51
CA LYS A 195 17.74 11.68 -19.53
C LYS A 195 17.51 10.37 -20.29
N LYS A 196 16.93 10.48 -21.49
CA LYS A 196 17.03 9.43 -22.50
C LYS A 196 18.53 9.19 -22.73
N CYS A 197 19.03 8.05 -22.25
CA CYS A 197 20.23 7.46 -22.82
C CYS A 197 19.80 6.68 -24.07
#